data_AF-A0A2N6E1F9-F1
#
_entry.id   AF-A0A2N6E1F9-F1
#
_cell.length_a   1.000
_cell.length_b   1.000
_cell.length_c   1.000
_cell.angle_alpha   90.00
_cell.angle_beta   90.00
_cell.angle_gamma   90.00
#
_symmetry.space_group_name_H-M   'P 1'
#
loop_
_entity.id
_entity.type
_entity.pdbx_description
1 polymer ?
#
loop_
_entity_poly.entity_id
_entity_poly.type
_entity_poly.pdbx_seq_one_letter_code
_entity_poly.pdbx_strand_id
1 'polypeptide(L)'
;MSMFCYQCEQAAKGTGCTAIGVCGKQPDVAALQDLLVYTMKGIAFWADKARANGAKDQEIDRFMIDGLFTTVTNVDFDPEAVSKFVAYGVRLRDKAKQLAGSYDGAVP
;
A
#
# COMPACT_ATOMS: atom_id res chain seq x y z
N MET A 1 -3.61 -14.81 -15.72
CA MET A 1 -3.70 -14.76 -14.24
C MET A 1 -4.34 -13.41 -13.91
N SER A 2 -5.45 -13.37 -13.17
CA SER A 2 -6.18 -12.12 -12.88
C SER A 2 -5.74 -11.45 -11.57
N MET A 3 -5.09 -12.19 -10.67
CA MET A 3 -4.53 -11.70 -9.40
C MET A 3 -3.42 -12.64 -8.89
N PHE A 4 -2.69 -12.26 -7.85
CA PHE A 4 -1.87 -13.19 -7.06
C PHE A 4 -1.88 -12.79 -5.58
N CYS A 5 -2.42 -13.62 -4.70
CA CYS A 5 -2.42 -13.36 -3.26
C CYS A 5 -2.22 -14.65 -2.45
N TYR A 6 -1.25 -14.63 -1.55
CA TYR A 6 -0.80 -15.78 -0.75
C TYR A 6 -0.60 -15.48 0.74
N GLN A 7 -1.14 -14.37 1.23
CA GLN A 7 -0.81 -13.87 2.57
C GLN A 7 -1.45 -14.65 3.72
N CYS A 8 -2.51 -15.42 3.44
CA CYS A 8 -3.23 -16.20 4.45
C CYS A 8 -2.98 -17.69 4.27
N GLU A 9 -3.13 -18.44 5.37
CA GLU A 9 -2.95 -19.90 5.41
C GLU A 9 -3.88 -20.63 4.42
N GLN A 10 -5.08 -20.10 4.19
CA GLN A 10 -6.10 -20.68 3.32
C GLN A 10 -5.90 -20.38 1.83
N ALA A 11 -4.73 -19.86 1.41
CA ALA A 11 -4.47 -19.57 0.00
C ALA A 11 -4.68 -20.83 -0.87
N ALA A 12 -5.22 -20.64 -2.08
CA ALA A 12 -5.61 -21.76 -2.93
C ALA A 12 -4.45 -22.75 -3.15
N LYS A 13 -4.72 -24.05 -2.89
CA LYS A 13 -3.75 -25.15 -2.96
C LYS A 13 -2.51 -24.97 -2.07
N GLY A 14 -2.56 -24.11 -1.06
CA GLY A 14 -1.40 -23.75 -0.23
C GLY A 14 -0.30 -23.00 -0.99
N THR A 15 -0.60 -22.40 -2.15
CA THR A 15 0.40 -21.74 -3.02
C THR A 15 0.06 -20.29 -3.36
N GLY A 16 -1.22 -19.99 -3.65
CA GLY A 16 -1.65 -18.65 -4.00
C GLY A 16 -2.98 -18.63 -4.74
N CYS A 17 -3.79 -17.62 -4.45
CA CYS A 17 -5.04 -17.35 -5.15
C CYS A 17 -4.75 -16.60 -6.46
N THR A 18 -5.12 -17.17 -7.62
CA THR A 18 -4.77 -16.64 -8.95
C THR A 18 -5.96 -16.20 -9.82
N ALA A 19 -7.18 -16.50 -9.36
CA ALA A 19 -8.44 -16.23 -10.08
C ALA A 19 -9.44 -15.47 -9.20
N ILE A 20 -9.63 -15.91 -7.95
CA ILE A 20 -10.40 -15.29 -6.88
C ILE A 20 -9.76 -15.72 -5.55
N GLY A 21 -9.84 -14.89 -4.51
CA GLY A 21 -9.40 -15.26 -3.16
C GLY A 21 -10.31 -16.31 -2.53
N VAL A 22 -9.73 -17.28 -1.82
CA VAL A 22 -10.51 -18.24 -0.99
C VAL A 22 -11.35 -17.51 0.07
N CYS A 23 -10.87 -16.35 0.55
CA CYS A 23 -11.60 -15.45 1.44
C CYS A 23 -12.71 -14.62 0.76
N GLY A 24 -12.95 -14.79 -0.55
CA GLY A 24 -13.94 -14.03 -1.32
C GLY A 24 -13.39 -12.76 -1.97
N LYS A 25 -12.11 -12.41 -1.77
CA LYS A 25 -11.49 -11.23 -2.39
C LYS A 25 -11.52 -11.32 -3.91
N GLN A 26 -12.13 -10.33 -4.56
CA GLN A 26 -12.18 -10.22 -6.01
C GLN A 26 -10.84 -9.71 -6.60
N PRO A 27 -10.51 -10.04 -7.86
CA PRO A 27 -9.25 -9.65 -8.49
C PRO A 27 -8.98 -8.14 -8.56
N ASP A 28 -10.04 -7.34 -8.74
CA ASP A 28 -9.97 -5.88 -8.76
C ASP A 28 -9.59 -5.31 -7.38
N VAL A 29 -10.19 -5.82 -6.31
CA VAL A 29 -9.82 -5.47 -4.93
C VAL A 29 -8.39 -5.91 -4.62
N ALA A 30 -7.98 -7.10 -5.08
CA ALA A 30 -6.61 -7.55 -4.92
C ALA A 30 -5.61 -6.62 -5.62
N ALA A 31 -5.88 -6.23 -6.87
CA ALA A 31 -5.06 -5.28 -7.61
C ALA A 31 -5.00 -3.89 -6.95
N LEU A 32 -6.11 -3.41 -6.37
CA LEU A 32 -6.13 -2.15 -5.63
C LEU A 32 -5.33 -2.23 -4.33
N GLN A 33 -5.38 -3.35 -3.60
CA GLN A 33 -4.54 -3.57 -2.42
C GLN A 33 -3.05 -3.65 -2.80
N ASP A 34 -2.70 -4.29 -3.92
CA ASP A 34 -1.32 -4.29 -4.44
C ASP A 34 -0.85 -2.87 -4.80
N LEU A 35 -1.71 -2.08 -5.45
CA LEU A 35 -1.43 -0.68 -5.79
C LEU A 35 -1.29 0.20 -4.54
N LEU A 36 -2.09 -0.05 -3.50
CA LEU A 36 -1.96 0.62 -2.21
C LEU A 36 -0.59 0.34 -1.59
N VAL A 37 -0.19 -0.93 -1.49
CA VAL A 37 1.14 -1.30 -0.96
C VAL A 37 2.25 -0.68 -1.81
N TYR A 38 2.11 -0.67 -3.14
CA TYR A 38 3.08 -0.01 -4.03
C TYR A 38 3.19 1.49 -3.75
N THR A 39 2.06 2.18 -3.61
CA THR A 39 2.01 3.60 -3.26
C THR A 39 2.70 3.86 -1.92
N MET A 40 2.45 3.01 -0.92
CA MET A 40 3.04 3.10 0.40
C MET A 40 4.56 2.87 0.40
N LYS A 41 5.10 2.02 -0.49
CA LYS A 41 6.55 1.91 -0.67
C LYS A 41 7.17 3.24 -1.12
N GLY A 42 6.48 3.97 -2.01
CA GLY A 42 6.89 5.31 -2.42
C GLY A 42 6.85 6.31 -1.26
N ILE A 43 5.81 6.28 -0.42
CA ILE A 43 5.73 7.09 0.80
C ILE A 43 6.90 6.76 1.72
N ALA A 44 7.15 5.47 1.98
CA ALA A 44 8.21 5.01 2.87
C ALA A 44 9.59 5.47 2.41
N PHE A 45 9.86 5.41 1.10
CA PHE A 45 11.12 5.89 0.53
C PHE A 45 11.35 7.37 0.83
N TRP A 46 10.38 8.23 0.52
CA TRP A 46 10.53 9.67 0.76
C TRP A 46 10.51 10.02 2.24
N ALA A 47 9.68 9.36 3.04
CA ALA A 47 9.63 9.57 4.48
C ALA A 47 10.94 9.13 5.17
N ASP A 48 11.62 8.10 4.67
CA ASP A 48 12.97 7.73 5.11
C ASP A 48 13.97 8.88 4.88
N LYS A 49 13.98 9.47 3.67
CA LYS A 49 14.84 10.62 3.35
C LYS A 49 14.50 11.86 4.16
N ALA A 50 13.21 12.15 4.34
CA ALA A 50 12.75 13.24 5.22
C ALA A 50 13.28 13.05 6.66
N ARG A 51 13.20 11.83 7.20
CA ARG A 51 13.69 11.52 8.55
C ARG A 51 15.21 11.66 8.68
N ALA A 52 15.98 11.30 7.65
CA ALA A 52 17.42 11.53 7.62
C ALA A 52 17.78 13.03 7.74
N ASN A 53 16.89 13.91 7.27
CA ASN A 53 17.01 15.37 7.36
C ASN A 53 16.31 15.96 8.61
N GLY A 54 15.86 15.12 9.54
CA GLY A 54 15.20 15.56 10.78
C GLY A 54 13.70 15.90 10.64
N ALA A 55 13.10 15.71 9.46
CA ALA A 55 11.68 15.97 9.24
C ALA A 55 10.83 14.72 9.50
N LYS A 56 9.67 14.91 10.14
CA LYS A 56 8.67 13.87 10.42
C LYS A 56 7.28 14.44 10.26
N ASP A 57 6.32 13.57 9.96
CA ASP A 57 4.92 13.96 9.79
C ASP A 57 3.99 12.87 10.31
N GLN A 58 3.15 13.24 11.28
CA GLN A 58 2.29 12.30 12.00
C GLN A 58 1.17 11.73 11.11
N GLU A 59 0.71 12.48 10.11
CA GLU A 59 -0.33 12.04 9.17
C GLU A 59 0.24 10.92 8.28
N ILE A 60 1.47 11.07 7.78
CA ILE A 60 2.19 10.01 7.08
C ILE A 60 2.36 8.78 7.97
N ASP A 61 2.86 8.96 9.20
CA ASP A 61 3.09 7.84 10.13
C ASP A 61 1.81 7.05 10.41
N ARG A 62 0.69 7.78 10.62
CA ARG A 62 -0.62 7.16 10.86
C ARG A 62 -1.14 6.44 9.62
N PHE A 63 -1.06 7.07 8.45
CA PHE A 63 -1.51 6.47 7.20
C PHE A 63 -0.76 5.18 6.87
N MET A 64 0.53 5.08 7.21
CA MET A 64 1.29 3.84 7.00
C MET A 64 0.70 2.65 7.78
N ILE A 65 0.11 2.90 8.95
CA ILE A 65 -0.57 1.87 9.74
C ILE A 65 -1.94 1.54 9.13
N ASP A 66 -2.75 2.57 8.89
CA ASP A 66 -4.11 2.40 8.38
C ASP A 66 -4.10 1.74 6.99
N GLY A 67 -3.22 2.18 6.08
CA GLY A 67 -3.09 1.62 4.74
C GLY A 67 -2.63 0.15 4.73
N LEU A 68 -1.71 -0.24 5.61
CA LEU A 68 -1.34 -1.66 5.76
C LEU A 68 -2.52 -2.47 6.28
N PHE A 69 -3.25 -1.94 7.26
CA PHE A 69 -4.36 -2.65 7.87
C PHE A 69 -5.50 -2.91 6.89
N THR A 70 -5.80 -1.96 5.98
CA THR A 70 -6.75 -2.13 4.87
C THR A 70 -6.42 -3.35 3.97
N THR A 71 -5.17 -3.80 3.93
CA THR A 71 -4.74 -4.93 3.08
C THR A 71 -4.75 -6.29 3.78
N VAL A 72 -5.02 -6.32 5.10
CA VAL A 72 -5.05 -7.56 5.87
C VAL A 72 -6.27 -8.39 5.49
N THR A 73 -6.12 -9.72 5.55
CA THR A 73 -7.16 -10.69 5.21
C THR A 73 -8.45 -10.39 5.99
N ASN A 74 -9.58 -10.30 5.27
CA ASN A 74 -10.92 -10.04 5.81
C ASN A 74 -11.12 -8.64 6.43
N VAL A 75 -10.32 -7.65 6.07
CA VAL A 75 -10.52 -6.26 6.53
C VAL A 75 -11.40 -5.46 5.59
N ASP A 76 -10.98 -5.28 4.33
CA ASP A 76 -11.72 -4.44 3.38
C ASP A 76 -11.85 -5.12 2.01
N PHE A 77 -13.09 -5.18 1.52
CA PHE A 77 -13.46 -5.73 0.22
C PHE A 77 -14.17 -4.70 -0.69
N ASP A 78 -14.29 -3.44 -0.25
CA ASP A 78 -14.91 -2.38 -1.04
C ASP A 78 -13.87 -1.73 -1.97
N PRO A 79 -13.98 -1.91 -3.31
CA PRO A 79 -13.02 -1.33 -4.24
C PRO A 79 -13.04 0.21 -4.23
N GLU A 80 -14.17 0.85 -3.95
CA GLU A 80 -14.24 2.31 -3.87
C GLU A 80 -13.48 2.82 -2.65
N ALA A 81 -13.65 2.18 -1.49
CA ALA A 81 -12.92 2.51 -0.27
C ALA A 81 -11.40 2.36 -0.47
N VAL A 82 -10.95 1.21 -1.00
CA VAL A 82 -9.51 0.97 -1.25
C VAL A 82 -8.95 1.97 -2.27
N SER A 83 -9.71 2.32 -3.31
CA SER A 83 -9.28 3.33 -4.30
C SER A 83 -9.08 4.72 -3.68
N LYS A 84 -9.91 5.10 -2.70
CA LYS A 84 -9.75 6.36 -1.95
C LYS A 84 -8.48 6.35 -1.11
N PHE A 85 -8.14 5.21 -0.50
CA PHE A 85 -6.86 5.03 0.20
C PHE A 85 -5.66 5.19 -0.74
N VAL A 86 -5.71 4.60 -1.93
CA VAL A 86 -4.65 4.77 -2.95
C VAL A 86 -4.48 6.25 -3.31
N ALA A 87 -5.58 6.95 -3.64
CA ALA A 87 -5.53 8.36 -4.02
C ALA A 87 -4.98 9.26 -2.89
N TYR A 88 -5.38 8.99 -1.65
CA TYR A 88 -4.85 9.70 -0.49
C TYR A 88 -3.37 9.38 -0.25
N GLY A 89 -2.96 8.13 -0.41
CA GLY A 89 -1.55 7.72 -0.34
C GLY A 89 -0.67 8.43 -1.38
N VAL A 90 -1.18 8.68 -2.60
CA VAL A 90 -0.45 9.46 -3.61
C VAL A 90 -0.20 10.89 -3.13
N ARG A 91 -1.20 11.55 -2.51
CA ARG A 91 -0.99 12.88 -1.91
C ARG A 91 0.06 12.85 -0.81
N LEU A 92 0.02 11.83 0.06
CA LEU A 92 0.98 11.70 1.16
C LEU A 92 2.40 11.36 0.67
N ARG A 93 2.53 10.65 -0.45
CA ARG A 93 3.82 10.43 -1.12
C ARG A 93 4.42 11.76 -1.58
N ASP A 94 3.61 12.62 -2.19
CA ASP A 94 4.08 13.93 -2.67
C ASP A 94 4.43 14.85 -1.49
N LYS A 95 3.65 14.80 -0.41
CA LYS A 95 3.99 15.47 0.87
C LYS A 95 5.32 14.96 1.44
N ALA A 96 5.52 13.64 1.49
CA ALA A 96 6.77 13.04 1.95
C ALA A 96 7.97 13.48 1.10
N LYS A 97 7.80 13.56 -0.22
CA LYS A 97 8.83 14.03 -1.16
C LYS A 97 9.20 15.49 -0.91
N GLN A 98 8.21 16.36 -0.65
CA GLN A 98 8.47 17.75 -0.29
C GLN A 98 9.25 17.86 1.02
N LEU A 99 8.89 17.07 2.04
CA LEU A 99 9.60 17.02 3.32
C LEU A 99 11.04 16.50 3.18
N ALA A 100 11.29 15.58 2.25
CA ALA A 100 12.62 15.07 1.97
C ALA A 100 13.55 16.13 1.37
N GLY A 101 13.01 17.12 0.67
CA GLY A 101 13.78 18.12 -0.04
C GLY A 101 14.48 17.56 -1.28
N SER A 102 15.63 18.14 -1.63
CA SER A 102 16.43 17.73 -2.79
C SER A 102 16.98 16.31 -2.61
N TYR A 103 16.86 15.47 -3.63
CA TYR A 103 17.41 14.13 -3.65
C TYR A 103 17.93 13.79 -5.05
N ASP A 104 19.23 13.52 -5.14
CA ASP A 104 19.94 13.31 -6.42
C ASP A 104 20.20 11.82 -6.72
N GLY A 105 19.73 10.92 -5.85
CA GLY A 105 19.85 9.48 -6.05
C GLY A 105 18.74 8.90 -6.94
N ALA A 106 18.86 7.60 -7.23
CA ALA A 106 17.82 6.88 -7.95
C ALA A 106 16.57 6.70 -7.09
N VAL A 107 15.40 7.02 -7.65
CA VAL A 107 14.10 6.66 -7.07
C VAL A 107 13.73 5.27 -7.61
N PRO A 108 13.58 4.25 -6.76
CA PRO A 108 13.27 2.89 -7.18
C PRO A 108 11.84 2.72 -7.70
#